data_AF-A0A9N9QZT4-F1
#
_entry.id   AF-A0A9N9QZT4-F1
#
_cell.length_a   1.000
_cell.length_b   1.000
_cell.length_c   1.000
_cell.angle_alpha   90.00
_cell.angle_beta   90.00
_cell.angle_gamma   90.00
#
_symmetry.space_group_name_H-M   'P 1'
#
loop_
_entity.id
_entity.type
_entity.pdbx_description
1 polymer ?
#
loop_
_entity_poly.entity_id
_entity_poly.type
_entity_poly.pdbx_seq_one_letter_code
_entity_poly.pdbx_strand_id
1 'polypeptide(L)'
;MEPCNQVCLPCKMPCEVKCTHSKCKNTCGAPCVPCQEKCRRSCVHGSCTRRCGERCSRAACNEPCPLKLPCGHPCRGLCGEPCPPICKHCRPDEFPKDFLGYDFDEDAKFIRLQDCTHILEVEDADNLMQSDKETIRIRCCPFCRKPIINTYRYKDFVNEMYKTEINPIKERVYGTKAQIIEKRDKLRDTFTGFEETHLQVLKST
;
A
#
# COMPACT_ATOMS: atom_id res chain seq x y z
N MET A 1 14.41 -19.43 -18.31
CA MET A 1 13.97 -18.97 -16.98
C MET A 1 13.77 -20.20 -16.14
N GLU A 2 14.77 -20.57 -15.34
CA GLU A 2 14.62 -21.72 -14.45
C GLU A 2 13.58 -21.38 -13.37
N PRO A 3 12.64 -22.29 -13.07
CA PRO A 3 11.71 -22.10 -11.97
C PRO A 3 12.51 -22.04 -10.65
N CYS A 4 12.31 -20.97 -9.87
CA CYS A 4 12.92 -20.82 -8.56
C CYS A 4 12.41 -21.96 -7.65
N ASN A 5 13.22 -23.00 -7.49
CA ASN A 5 12.97 -24.20 -6.68
C ASN A 5 13.42 -24.02 -5.21
N GLN A 6 13.81 -22.80 -4.83
CA GLN A 6 14.14 -22.43 -3.46
C GLN A 6 12.97 -21.66 -2.84
N VAL A 7 12.61 -22.00 -1.60
CA VAL A 7 11.65 -21.20 -0.82
C VAL A 7 12.25 -19.80 -0.67
N CYS A 8 11.64 -18.81 -1.31
CA CYS A 8 12.09 -17.43 -1.19
C CYS A 8 12.10 -17.02 0.28
N LEU A 9 13.29 -16.68 0.80
CA LEU A 9 13.43 -16.20 2.17
C LEU A 9 12.54 -14.98 2.41
N PRO A 10 11.99 -14.81 3.63
CA PRO A 10 11.17 -13.64 3.93
C PRO A 10 11.94 -12.34 3.68
N CYS A 11 11.28 -11.37 3.05
CA CYS A 11 11.90 -10.09 2.75
C CYS A 11 12.29 -9.33 4.04
N LYS A 12 13.56 -8.96 4.15
CA LYS A 12 14.12 -8.22 5.30
C LYS A 12 14.07 -6.69 5.14
N MET A 13 13.65 -6.20 3.98
CA MET A 13 13.54 -4.76 3.72
C MET A 13 12.47 -4.11 4.62
N PRO A 14 12.57 -2.79 4.89
CA PRO A 14 11.53 -2.06 5.58
C PRO A 14 10.19 -2.17 4.86
N CYS A 15 9.09 -2.36 5.59
CA CYS A 15 7.77 -2.39 4.97
C CYS A 15 7.40 -0.99 4.42
N GLU A 16 6.84 -0.97 3.22
CA GLU A 16 6.40 0.26 2.54
C GLU A 16 4.97 0.67 2.89
N VAL A 17 4.20 -0.23 3.52
CA VAL A 17 2.83 0.05 3.97
C VAL A 17 2.86 1.22 4.95
N LYS A 18 2.07 2.24 4.64
CA LYS A 18 1.83 3.38 5.52
C LYS A 18 0.37 3.81 5.39
N CYS A 19 0.00 4.78 6.19
CA CYS A 19 -1.24 5.52 6.06
C CYS A 19 -0.97 6.94 6.55
N THR A 20 -2.01 7.79 6.59
CA THR A 20 -1.92 9.16 7.12
C THR A 20 -1.55 9.26 8.59
N HIS A 21 -1.62 8.14 9.31
CA HIS A 21 -1.38 8.08 10.75
C HIS A 21 0.04 7.61 11.08
N SER A 22 0.48 6.55 10.42
CA SER A 22 1.75 5.90 10.72
C SER A 22 2.26 5.09 9.55
N LYS A 23 3.58 4.86 9.56
CA LYS A 23 4.26 3.89 8.70
C LYS A 23 4.42 2.57 9.44
N CYS A 24 4.28 1.45 8.73
CA CYS A 24 4.54 0.13 9.27
C CYS A 24 6.00 0.03 9.75
N LYS A 25 6.21 -0.40 10.99
CA LYS A 25 7.53 -0.55 11.61
C LYS A 25 8.14 -1.95 11.43
N ASN A 26 7.39 -2.87 10.81
CA ASN A 26 7.83 -4.25 10.60
C ASN A 26 8.70 -4.37 9.33
N THR A 27 9.44 -5.48 9.23
CA THR A 27 10.04 -5.90 7.95
C THR A 27 8.94 -6.30 6.97
N CYS A 28 9.24 -6.19 5.67
CA CYS A 28 8.28 -6.49 4.61
C CYS A 28 7.74 -7.92 4.70
N GLY A 29 8.60 -8.90 5.04
CA GLY A 29 8.20 -10.29 5.22
C GLY A 29 7.31 -10.54 6.44
N ALA A 30 7.38 -9.70 7.46
CA ALA A 30 6.55 -9.86 8.65
C ALA A 30 5.11 -9.36 8.40
N PRO A 31 4.09 -9.99 9.02
CA PRO A 31 2.70 -9.57 8.90
C PRO A 31 2.49 -8.10 9.29
N CYS A 32 1.67 -7.39 8.52
CA CYS A 32 1.35 -5.99 8.76
C CYS A 32 0.19 -5.87 9.75
N VAL A 33 0.33 -5.01 10.76
CA VAL A 33 -0.74 -4.77 11.74
C VAL A 33 -1.68 -3.68 11.21
N PRO A 34 -3.00 -3.93 11.13
CA PRO A 34 -3.96 -2.92 10.68
C PRO A 34 -3.98 -1.69 11.60
N CYS A 35 -4.06 -0.50 11.00
CA CYS A 35 -4.09 0.77 11.75
C CYS A 35 -5.37 0.89 12.59
N GLN A 36 -5.21 1.22 13.88
CA GLN A 36 -6.30 1.30 14.85
C GLN A 36 -6.83 2.73 15.09
N GLU A 37 -6.20 3.75 14.49
CA GLU A 37 -6.63 5.15 14.61
C GLU A 37 -7.91 5.41 13.81
N LYS A 38 -8.64 6.47 14.21
CA LYS A 38 -9.85 6.93 13.51
C LYS A 38 -9.51 7.29 12.06
N CYS A 39 -10.28 6.77 11.10
CA CYS A 39 -10.02 7.06 9.69
C CYS A 39 -10.20 8.56 9.39
N ARG A 40 -9.18 9.19 8.80
CA ARG A 40 -9.20 10.61 8.38
C ARG A 40 -9.91 10.86 7.03
N ARG A 41 -10.42 9.82 6.36
CA ARG A 41 -11.15 10.01 5.10
C ARG A 41 -12.45 10.77 5.34
N SER A 42 -12.50 11.99 4.83
CA SER A 42 -13.62 12.91 4.96
C SER A 42 -13.63 13.85 3.76
N CYS A 43 -14.83 14.24 3.33
CA CYS A 43 -15.06 15.32 2.38
C CYS A 43 -16.40 15.97 2.70
N VAL A 44 -16.78 17.03 1.98
CA VAL A 44 -18.07 17.72 2.19
C VAL A 44 -19.28 16.78 2.06
N HIS A 45 -19.14 15.71 1.27
CA HIS A 45 -20.15 14.66 1.08
C HIS A 45 -20.18 13.58 2.19
N GLY A 46 -19.35 13.69 3.24
CA GLY A 46 -19.44 12.83 4.43
C GLY A 46 -18.10 12.48 5.08
N SER A 47 -18.13 11.70 6.15
CA SER A 47 -16.92 11.29 6.88
C SER A 47 -16.96 9.81 7.26
N CYS A 48 -15.79 9.15 7.23
CA CYS A 48 -15.68 7.79 7.74
C CYS A 48 -15.70 7.77 9.28
N THR A 49 -16.45 6.84 9.87
CA THR A 49 -16.56 6.67 11.33
C THR A 49 -15.79 5.45 11.85
N ARG A 50 -15.20 4.65 10.95
CA ARG A 50 -14.49 3.40 11.25
C ARG A 50 -13.00 3.61 11.54
N ARG A 51 -12.32 2.55 11.97
CA ARG A 51 -10.86 2.54 12.13
C ARG A 51 -10.18 2.54 10.77
N CYS A 52 -8.97 3.07 10.70
CA CYS A 52 -8.22 3.23 9.46
C CYS A 52 -7.89 1.90 8.76
N GLY A 53 -7.65 0.83 9.50
CA GLY A 53 -7.39 -0.51 8.97
C GLY A 53 -8.65 -1.33 8.67
N GLU A 54 -9.84 -0.79 8.94
CA GLU A 54 -11.12 -1.42 8.62
C GLU A 54 -11.65 -0.91 7.28
N ARG A 55 -12.66 -1.60 6.74
CA ARG A 55 -13.45 -1.11 5.62
C ARG A 55 -14.17 0.18 6.03
N CYS A 56 -14.08 1.21 5.20
CA CYS A 56 -14.71 2.49 5.49
C CYS A 56 -16.24 2.36 5.57
N SER A 57 -16.87 3.23 6.38
CA SER A 57 -18.34 3.31 6.49
C SER A 57 -19.03 3.93 5.27
N ARG A 58 -18.26 4.36 4.28
CA ARG A 58 -18.74 5.03 3.06
C ARG A 58 -17.83 4.67 1.88
N ALA A 59 -18.40 4.67 0.68
CA ALA A 59 -17.65 4.53 -0.55
C ALA A 59 -16.72 5.75 -0.81
N ALA A 60 -15.76 5.55 -1.71
CA ALA A 60 -14.97 6.64 -2.26
C ALA A 60 -15.89 7.67 -2.94
N CYS A 61 -15.52 8.95 -2.84
CA CYS A 61 -16.30 10.01 -3.49
C CYS A 61 -16.04 10.01 -5.00
N ASN A 62 -17.11 10.12 -5.79
CA ASN A 62 -17.03 10.27 -7.25
C ASN A 62 -17.35 11.70 -7.71
N GLU A 63 -17.65 12.60 -6.78
CA GLU A 63 -17.96 13.99 -7.10
C GLU A 63 -16.71 14.73 -7.62
N PRO A 64 -16.87 15.66 -8.57
CA PRO A 64 -15.79 16.52 -9.02
C PRO A 64 -15.11 17.23 -7.86
N CYS A 65 -13.80 17.41 -7.95
CA CYS A 65 -13.07 18.16 -6.95
C CYS A 65 -13.51 19.64 -6.97
N PRO A 66 -13.88 20.24 -5.82
CA PRO A 66 -14.30 21.64 -5.76
C PRO A 66 -13.12 22.62 -5.82
N LEU A 67 -11.88 22.13 -5.82
CA LEU A 67 -10.68 22.95 -5.73
C LEU A 67 -10.20 23.44 -7.10
N LYS A 68 -9.64 24.65 -7.08
CA LYS A 68 -8.96 25.28 -8.23
C LYS A 68 -7.46 25.07 -8.14
N LEU A 69 -6.81 24.86 -9.28
CA LEU A 69 -5.35 24.81 -9.41
C LEU A 69 -4.73 26.22 -9.31
N PRO A 70 -3.40 26.35 -9.19
CA PRO A 70 -2.71 27.64 -9.16
C PRO A 70 -3.01 28.54 -10.37
N CYS A 71 -3.37 27.95 -11.51
CA CYS A 71 -3.81 28.68 -12.70
C CYS A 71 -5.22 29.28 -12.59
N GLY A 72 -5.93 29.10 -11.46
CA GLY A 72 -7.27 29.62 -11.21
C GLY A 72 -8.42 28.76 -11.75
N HIS A 73 -8.12 27.70 -12.50
CA HIS A 73 -9.12 26.82 -13.11
C HIS A 73 -9.48 25.61 -12.22
N PRO A 74 -10.70 25.06 -12.33
CA PRO A 74 -11.07 23.81 -11.69
C PRO A 74 -10.14 22.66 -12.11
N CYS A 75 -9.67 21.86 -11.15
CA CYS A 75 -8.92 20.65 -11.48
C CYS A 75 -9.84 19.55 -12.02
N ARG A 76 -9.30 18.64 -12.84
CA ARG A 76 -10.02 17.45 -13.33
C ARG A 76 -9.94 16.27 -12.36
N GLY A 77 -9.87 16.55 -11.06
CA GLY A 77 -9.75 15.55 -9.99
C GLY A 77 -11.09 15.13 -9.37
N LEU A 78 -11.01 14.17 -8.44
CA LEU A 78 -12.12 13.77 -7.58
C LEU A 78 -12.05 14.44 -6.20
N CYS A 79 -13.21 14.64 -5.59
CA CYS A 79 -13.34 15.18 -4.24
C CYS A 79 -12.68 14.24 -3.20
N GLY A 80 -11.85 14.80 -2.32
CA GLY A 80 -11.17 14.05 -1.26
C GLY A 80 -9.92 13.28 -1.71
N GLU A 81 -9.57 13.30 -2.99
CA GLU A 81 -8.29 12.80 -3.52
C GLU A 81 -7.32 13.98 -3.74
N PRO A 82 -5.99 13.73 -3.76
CA PRO A 82 -5.02 14.75 -4.15
C PRO A 82 -5.32 15.26 -5.57
N CYS A 83 -5.43 16.58 -5.72
CA CYS A 83 -5.72 17.18 -7.03
C CYS A 83 -4.63 16.81 -8.04
N PRO A 84 -5.00 16.26 -9.22
CA PRO A 84 -4.07 16.17 -10.33
C PRO A 84 -3.72 17.60 -10.80
N PRO A 85 -2.47 17.88 -11.18
CA PRO A 85 -2.06 19.17 -11.77
C PRO A 85 -2.58 19.34 -13.21
N ILE A 86 -3.86 18.99 -13.44
CA ILE A 86 -4.53 19.02 -14.73
C ILE A 86 -5.84 19.80 -14.58
N CYS A 87 -6.04 20.82 -15.40
CA CYS A 87 -7.33 21.50 -15.56
C CYS A 87 -7.82 21.41 -17.02
N LYS A 88 -9.07 21.82 -17.24
CA LYS A 88 -9.70 21.80 -18.57
C LYS A 88 -9.16 22.89 -19.51
N HIS A 89 -8.75 24.03 -18.96
CA HIS A 89 -8.45 25.23 -19.75
C HIS A 89 -6.97 25.42 -20.04
N CYS A 90 -6.11 25.22 -19.04
CA CYS A 90 -4.67 25.18 -19.27
C CYS A 90 -4.39 23.78 -19.80
N ARG A 91 -4.28 23.62 -21.11
CA ARG A 91 -3.60 22.46 -21.70
C ARG A 91 -2.10 22.72 -21.51
N PRO A 92 -1.42 22.15 -20.52
CA PRO A 92 0.01 22.35 -20.39
C PRO A 92 0.68 21.54 -21.51
N ASP A 93 1.76 22.04 -22.09
CA ASP A 93 2.56 21.24 -23.03
C ASP A 93 3.09 19.95 -22.37
N GLU A 94 3.21 19.96 -21.04
CA GLU A 94 3.56 18.85 -20.14
C GLU A 94 2.39 17.91 -19.78
N PHE A 95 1.23 18.03 -20.44
CA PHE A 95 0.18 17.03 -20.28
C PHE A 95 0.77 15.64 -20.60
N PRO A 96 0.60 14.61 -19.74
CA PRO A 96 1.19 13.29 -19.98
C PRO A 96 0.49 12.60 -21.16
N LYS A 97 0.88 13.00 -22.38
CA LYS A 97 0.37 12.51 -23.67
C LYS A 97 0.83 11.09 -23.98
N ASP A 98 1.92 10.64 -23.36
CA ASP A 98 2.53 9.32 -23.63
C ASP A 98 1.65 8.13 -23.22
N PHE A 99 0.61 8.36 -22.41
CA PHE A 99 -0.25 7.26 -21.93
C PHE A 99 -1.73 7.58 -21.92
N LEU A 100 -2.06 8.87 -21.83
CA LEU A 100 -3.39 9.31 -22.18
C LEU A 100 -3.47 9.17 -23.72
N GLY A 101 -2.65 9.87 -24.49
CA GLY A 101 -2.85 9.98 -25.94
C GLY A 101 -3.60 11.26 -26.27
N TYR A 102 -4.15 11.36 -27.48
CA TYR A 102 -4.72 12.60 -27.98
C TYR A 102 -6.25 12.71 -27.82
N ASP A 103 -6.93 11.57 -27.62
CA ASP A 103 -8.39 11.47 -27.56
C ASP A 103 -8.84 11.17 -26.11
N PHE A 104 -8.90 12.21 -25.28
CA PHE A 104 -9.50 12.14 -23.94
C PHE A 104 -10.85 12.80 -23.98
N ASP A 105 -11.85 12.17 -23.37
CA ASP A 105 -13.11 12.85 -23.06
C ASP A 105 -12.78 14.13 -22.28
N GLU A 106 -13.30 15.27 -22.72
CA GLU A 106 -13.15 16.57 -22.07
C GLU A 106 -13.65 16.57 -20.61
N ASP A 107 -14.50 15.60 -20.25
CA ASP A 107 -15.07 15.44 -18.93
C ASP A 107 -14.45 14.30 -18.10
N ALA A 108 -13.51 13.53 -18.66
CA ALA A 108 -12.76 12.50 -17.93
C ALA A 108 -12.10 13.05 -16.65
N LYS A 109 -12.01 12.19 -15.64
CA LYS A 109 -11.46 12.53 -14.33
C LYS A 109 -10.17 11.77 -14.09
N PHE A 110 -9.26 12.42 -13.37
CA PHE A 110 -7.94 11.89 -13.08
C PHE A 110 -7.70 11.81 -11.58
N ILE A 111 -6.89 10.84 -11.17
CA ILE A 111 -6.36 10.74 -9.83
C ILE A 111 -4.85 10.75 -9.86
N ARG A 112 -4.25 11.47 -8.92
CA ARG A 112 -2.81 11.41 -8.67
C ARG A 112 -2.56 10.36 -7.58
N LEU A 113 -1.77 9.35 -7.89
CA LEU A 113 -1.40 8.33 -6.90
C LEU A 113 -0.66 8.98 -5.72
N GLN A 114 -0.81 8.42 -4.53
CA GLN A 114 -0.14 8.94 -3.33
C GLN A 114 1.24 8.28 -3.10
N ASP A 115 1.42 7.09 -3.65
CA ASP A 115 2.66 6.33 -3.58
C ASP A 115 3.72 6.86 -4.56
N CYS A 116 3.27 7.30 -5.74
CA CYS A 116 4.06 7.95 -6.77
C CYS A 116 3.30 9.14 -7.36
N THR A 117 3.97 10.12 -7.94
CA THR A 117 3.35 11.32 -8.51
C THR A 117 2.63 11.12 -9.85
N HIS A 118 2.57 9.88 -10.36
CA HIS A 118 1.90 9.58 -11.61
C HIS A 118 0.38 9.77 -11.52
N ILE A 119 -0.19 10.11 -12.66
CA ILE A 119 -1.60 10.43 -12.84
C ILE A 119 -2.21 9.33 -13.70
N LEU A 120 -3.39 8.87 -13.31
CA LEU A 120 -4.18 7.90 -14.06
C LEU A 120 -5.59 8.44 -14.24
N GLU A 121 -6.23 8.06 -15.34
CA GLU A 121 -7.67 8.19 -15.48
C GLU A 121 -8.36 7.34 -14.40
N VAL A 122 -9.47 7.85 -13.88
CA VAL A 122 -10.22 7.18 -12.80
C VAL A 122 -10.68 5.79 -13.25
N GLU A 123 -11.19 5.66 -14.47
CA GLU A 123 -11.69 4.38 -15.00
C GLU A 123 -10.55 3.36 -15.13
N ASP A 124 -9.42 3.75 -15.72
CA ASP A 124 -8.23 2.90 -15.83
C ASP A 124 -7.69 2.46 -14.48
N ALA A 125 -7.65 3.38 -13.51
CA ALA A 125 -7.18 3.07 -12.17
C ALA A 125 -8.16 2.16 -11.42
N ASP A 126 -9.47 2.34 -11.60
CA ASP A 126 -10.49 1.47 -11.03
C ASP A 126 -10.41 0.06 -11.63
N ASN A 127 -10.24 -0.05 -12.95
CA ASN A 127 -10.04 -1.31 -13.67
C ASN A 127 -8.75 -2.03 -13.24
N LEU A 128 -7.64 -1.29 -13.12
CA LEU A 128 -6.37 -1.82 -12.62
C LEU A 128 -6.52 -2.45 -11.23
N MET A 129 -7.26 -1.80 -10.34
CA MET A 129 -7.44 -2.26 -8.97
C MET A 129 -8.44 -3.40 -8.84
N GLN A 130 -9.45 -3.48 -9.72
CA GLN A 130 -10.51 -4.49 -9.66
C GLN A 130 -10.27 -5.72 -10.55
N SER A 131 -9.37 -5.64 -11.53
CA SER A 131 -9.01 -6.72 -12.46
C SER A 131 -8.34 -7.92 -11.77
N ASP A 132 -8.40 -9.10 -12.40
CA ASP A 132 -7.66 -10.33 -12.03
C ASP A 132 -7.75 -10.74 -10.56
N LYS A 133 -8.96 -11.06 -10.09
CA LYS A 133 -9.19 -11.55 -8.71
C LYS A 133 -8.58 -12.93 -8.43
N GLU A 134 -8.19 -13.65 -9.47
CA GLU A 134 -7.61 -15.00 -9.37
C GLU A 134 -6.13 -15.00 -8.98
N THR A 135 -5.43 -13.88 -9.20
CA THR A 135 -4.00 -13.77 -8.88
C THR A 135 -3.77 -12.90 -7.66
N ILE A 136 -3.14 -13.49 -6.64
CA ILE A 136 -2.74 -12.75 -5.43
C ILE A 136 -1.53 -11.89 -5.79
N ARG A 137 -1.79 -10.61 -6.10
CA ARG A 137 -0.73 -9.63 -6.37
C ARG A 137 -1.08 -8.26 -5.83
N ILE A 138 -0.07 -7.59 -5.29
CA ILE A 138 -0.16 -6.16 -4.95
C ILE A 138 -0.16 -5.38 -6.26
N ARG A 139 -1.17 -4.54 -6.46
CA ARG A 139 -1.30 -3.72 -7.66
C ARG A 139 -0.27 -2.60 -7.66
N CYS A 140 0.34 -2.38 -8.80
CA CYS A 140 1.42 -1.43 -8.96
C CYS A 140 1.08 -0.39 -10.02
N CYS A 141 1.65 0.79 -9.89
CA CYS A 141 1.61 1.83 -10.90
C CYS A 141 2.18 1.30 -12.23
N PRO A 142 1.48 1.48 -13.37
CA PRO A 142 1.94 0.99 -14.66
C PRO A 142 3.24 1.68 -15.14
N PHE A 143 3.51 2.91 -14.67
CA PHE A 143 4.67 3.70 -15.08
C PHE A 143 5.95 3.35 -14.34
N CYS A 144 5.88 3.29 -13.01
CA CYS A 144 7.07 3.13 -12.16
C CYS A 144 7.09 1.83 -11.37
N ARG A 145 6.07 0.98 -11.53
CA ARG A 145 5.88 -0.29 -10.80
C ARG A 145 5.83 -0.16 -9.28
N LYS A 146 5.73 1.07 -8.76
CA LYS A 146 5.57 1.30 -7.32
C LYS A 146 4.20 0.77 -6.86
N PRO A 147 4.13 0.04 -5.75
CA PRO A 147 2.87 -0.45 -5.19
C PRO A 147 1.86 0.67 -4.92
N ILE A 148 0.60 0.45 -5.26
CA ILE A 148 -0.52 1.35 -4.96
C ILE A 148 -1.11 0.92 -3.63
N ILE A 149 -0.72 1.58 -2.54
CA ILE A 149 -1.08 1.22 -1.17
C ILE A 149 -1.84 2.36 -0.49
N ASN A 150 -1.42 3.61 -0.72
CA ASN A 150 -1.85 4.76 0.06
C ASN A 150 -2.98 5.57 -0.59
N THR A 151 -3.21 5.38 -1.89
CA THR A 151 -4.27 6.08 -2.63
C THR A 151 -5.62 5.84 -1.96
N TYR A 152 -6.24 6.92 -1.46
CA TYR A 152 -7.41 6.82 -0.59
C TYR A 152 -8.55 6.06 -1.24
N ARG A 153 -8.90 6.36 -2.50
CA ARG A 153 -9.93 5.67 -3.26
C ARG A 153 -9.92 4.15 -3.06
N TYR A 154 -8.74 3.54 -3.14
CA TYR A 154 -8.55 2.09 -3.10
C TYR A 154 -8.21 1.52 -1.73
N LYS A 155 -8.25 2.34 -0.68
CA LYS A 155 -7.88 1.93 0.67
C LYS A 155 -8.64 0.70 1.16
N ASP A 156 -9.94 0.61 0.88
CA ASP A 156 -10.76 -0.51 1.34
C ASP A 156 -10.32 -1.82 0.66
N PHE A 157 -10.09 -1.78 -0.66
CA PHE A 157 -9.56 -2.90 -1.43
C PHE A 157 -8.17 -3.32 -0.91
N VAL A 158 -7.28 -2.35 -0.70
CA VAL A 158 -5.93 -2.61 -0.19
C VAL A 158 -6.00 -3.24 1.21
N ASN A 159 -6.77 -2.66 2.13
CA ASN A 159 -6.93 -3.20 3.49
C ASN A 159 -7.47 -4.64 3.48
N GLU A 160 -8.46 -4.91 2.63
CA GLU A 160 -9.05 -6.24 2.46
C GLU A 160 -8.02 -7.23 1.91
N MET A 161 -7.34 -6.89 0.81
CA MET A 161 -6.27 -7.70 0.22
C MET A 161 -5.16 -8.02 1.23
N TYR A 162 -4.73 -7.03 2.03
CA TYR A 162 -3.71 -7.27 3.05
C TYR A 162 -4.20 -8.22 4.16
N LYS A 163 -5.48 -8.13 4.52
CA LYS A 163 -6.08 -8.96 5.57
C LYS A 163 -6.33 -10.39 5.11
N THR A 164 -6.85 -10.60 3.90
CA THR A 164 -7.30 -11.92 3.43
C THR A 164 -6.23 -12.69 2.68
N GLU A 165 -5.37 -12.00 1.93
CA GLU A 165 -4.40 -12.66 1.05
C GLU A 165 -2.96 -12.51 1.57
N ILE A 166 -2.51 -11.26 1.76
CA ILE A 166 -1.07 -10.99 1.95
C ILE A 166 -0.60 -11.38 3.35
N ASN A 167 -1.29 -10.97 4.41
CA ASN A 167 -0.87 -11.29 5.78
C ASN A 167 -0.88 -12.80 6.07
N PRO A 168 -1.89 -13.59 5.65
CA PRO A 168 -1.84 -15.04 5.82
C PRO A 168 -0.64 -15.69 5.12
N ILE A 169 -0.28 -15.23 3.91
CA ILE A 169 0.94 -15.69 3.23
C ILE A 169 2.19 -15.30 4.03
N LYS A 170 2.25 -14.05 4.52
CA LYS A 170 3.37 -13.58 5.36
C LYS A 170 3.48 -14.40 6.64
N GLU A 171 2.38 -14.74 7.30
CA GLU A 171 2.38 -15.60 8.50
C GLU A 171 2.89 -17.00 8.18
N ARG A 172 2.51 -17.58 7.04
CA ARG A 172 2.97 -18.91 6.61
C ARG A 172 4.47 -18.92 6.29
N VAL A 173 5.00 -17.86 5.69
CA VAL A 173 6.41 -17.78 5.26
C VAL A 173 7.34 -17.28 6.36
N TYR A 174 6.91 -16.28 7.14
CA TYR A 174 7.68 -15.67 8.22
C TYR A 174 7.55 -16.41 9.57
N GLY A 175 6.41 -17.08 9.79
CA GLY A 175 6.02 -17.66 11.07
C GLY A 175 5.23 -16.67 11.94
N THR A 176 4.51 -17.20 12.94
CA THR A 176 3.79 -16.36 13.91
C THR A 176 4.74 -15.82 14.98
N LYS A 177 4.38 -14.70 15.61
CA LYS A 177 5.17 -14.14 16.73
C LYS A 177 5.43 -15.19 17.83
N ALA A 178 4.42 -16.01 18.15
CA ALA A 178 4.54 -17.05 19.16
C ALA A 178 5.58 -18.11 18.77
N GLN A 179 5.54 -18.60 17.53
CA GLN A 179 6.51 -19.58 17.03
C GLN A 179 7.94 -19.02 17.00
N ILE A 180 8.09 -17.74 16.65
CA ILE A 180 9.40 -17.08 16.61
C ILE A 180 9.97 -16.94 18.02
N ILE A 181 9.14 -16.56 19.00
CA ILE A 181 9.54 -16.46 20.41
C ILE A 181 9.94 -17.83 20.94
N GLU A 182 9.11 -18.86 20.74
CA GLU A 182 9.38 -20.21 21.20
C GLU A 182 10.71 -20.76 20.64
N LYS A 183 10.94 -20.59 19.32
CA LYS A 183 12.20 -21.01 18.69
C LYS A 183 13.40 -20.23 19.23
N ARG A 184 13.24 -18.91 19.47
CA ARG A 184 14.30 -18.06 20.03
C ARG A 184 14.65 -18.48 21.46
N ASP A 185 13.66 -18.81 22.28
CA ASP A 185 13.88 -19.22 23.66
C ASP A 185 14.55 -20.61 23.71
N LYS A 186 14.07 -21.57 22.92
CA LYS A 186 14.77 -22.87 22.73
C LYS A 186 16.22 -22.70 22.28
N LEU A 187 16.49 -21.80 21.33
CA LEU A 187 17.85 -21.49 20.88
C LEU A 187 18.71 -20.90 22.00
N ARG A 188 18.13 -20.03 22.83
CA ARG A 188 18.82 -19.43 23.97
C ARG A 188 19.13 -20.47 25.04
N ASP A 189 18.17 -21.31 25.39
CA ASP A 189 18.36 -22.37 26.38
C ASP A 189 19.41 -23.39 25.92
N THR A 190 19.42 -23.71 24.62
CA THR A 190 20.46 -24.56 24.02
C THR A 190 21.83 -23.89 24.07
N PHE A 191 21.88 -22.58 23.82
CA PHE A 191 23.11 -21.80 23.86
C PHE A 191 23.67 -21.67 25.29
N THR A 192 22.82 -21.40 26.28
CA THR A 192 23.23 -21.36 27.69
C THR A 192 23.70 -22.72 28.17
N GLY A 193 23.02 -23.81 27.79
CA GLY A 193 23.46 -25.17 28.09
C GLY A 193 24.82 -25.50 27.43
N PHE A 194 25.07 -24.98 26.23
CA PHE A 194 26.38 -25.09 25.57
C PHE A 194 27.47 -24.28 26.30
N GLU A 195 27.19 -23.04 26.71
CA GLU A 195 28.13 -22.23 27.50
C GLU A 195 28.47 -22.90 28.84
N GLU A 196 27.47 -23.45 29.54
CA GLU A 196 27.65 -24.13 30.82
C GLU A 196 28.49 -25.41 30.69
N THR A 197 28.23 -26.21 29.65
CA THR A 197 28.99 -27.44 29.38
C THR A 197 30.42 -27.17 28.89
N HIS A 198 30.72 -25.98 28.36
CA HIS A 198 32.04 -25.62 27.81
C HIS A 198 32.73 -24.47 28.57
N LEU A 199 32.29 -24.19 29.80
CA LEU A 199 32.86 -23.21 30.73
C LEU A 199 34.39 -23.34 30.95
N GLN A 200 34.95 -24.55 30.82
CA GLN A 200 36.39 -24.78 30.96
C GLN A 200 37.20 -24.38 29.71
N VAL A 201 36.60 -24.46 28.51
CA VAL A 201 37.26 -24.06 27.25
C VAL A 201 37.24 -22.54 27.08
N LEU A 202 36.15 -21.88 27.48
CA LEU A 202 35.99 -20.42 27.39
C LEU A 202 36.80 -19.62 28.42
N LYS A 203 37.22 -20.23 29.54
CA LYS A 203 38.07 -19.60 30.57
C LYS A 203 39.58 -19.77 30.33
N SER A 204 39.97 -20.43 29.24
CA SER A 204 41.38 -20.75 28.92
C SER A 204 42.01 -19.78 27.90
N THR A 205 41.42 -18.60 27.68
CA THR A 205 41.98 -17.49 26.88
C THR A 205 42.00 -16.23 27.73
#